data_AF-A0A067ZYQ3-F1
#
_entry.id   AF-A0A067ZYQ3-F1
#
_cell.length_a   1.000
_cell.length_b   1.000
_cell.length_c   1.000
_cell.angle_alpha   90.00
_cell.angle_beta   90.00
_cell.angle_gamma   90.00
#
_symmetry.space_group_name_H-M   'P 1'
#
loop_
_entity.id
_entity.type
_entity.pdbx_description
1 polymer ?
#
loop_
_entity_poly.entity_id
_entity_poly.type
_entity_poly.pdbx_seq_one_letter_code
_entity_poly.pdbx_strand_id
1 'polypeptide(L)'
;ASGVLFALLMCRHKVISLAGAQKASLHPDDLLLLSNFVMSSESFRTSESFSPICLPRYNPHAFLHAYVHFFDDDTYVILLTTRSEAFHHLKDCRIRI
;
A
#
# COMPACT_ATOMS: atom_id res chain seq x y z
N ALA A 1 15.58 5.36 -8.91
CA ALA A 1 14.18 5.64 -8.52
C ALA A 1 13.75 4.57 -7.51
N SER A 2 13.02 4.92 -6.45
CA SER A 2 12.68 4.01 -5.34
C SER A 2 11.74 2.85 -5.71
N GLY A 3 11.24 2.76 -6.96
CA GLY A 3 10.31 1.72 -7.38
C GLY A 3 8.94 1.77 -6.70
N VAL A 4 8.70 2.72 -5.79
CA VAL A 4 7.40 2.97 -5.15
C VAL A 4 6.56 3.83 -6.08
N LEU A 5 5.35 3.38 -6.37
CA LEU A 5 4.34 4.13 -7.12
C LEU A 5 3.50 4.99 -6.20
N PHE A 6 3.04 4.42 -5.09
CA PHE A 6 2.26 5.13 -4.09
C PHE A 6 2.70 4.75 -2.68
N ALA A 7 2.67 5.73 -1.79
CA ALA A 7 2.79 5.55 -0.35
C ALA A 7 1.53 6.13 0.31
N LEU A 8 0.86 5.31 1.11
CA LEU A 8 -0.36 5.67 1.82
C LEU A 8 -0.14 5.48 3.31
N LEU A 9 -0.38 6.53 4.09
CA LEU A 9 -0.56 6.42 5.53
C LEU A 9 -2.06 6.39 5.81
N MET A 10 -2.49 5.34 6.49
CA MET A 10 -3.89 5.05 6.77
C MET A 10 -4.12 5.00 8.28
N CYS A 11 -5.31 5.40 8.71
CA CYS A 11 -5.82 5.13 10.04
C CYS A 11 -7.23 4.54 9.88
N ARG A 12 -7.39 3.26 10.21
CA ARG A 12 -8.61 2.48 9.97
C ARG A 12 -9.01 2.52 8.49
N HIS A 13 -10.08 3.24 8.16
CA HIS A 13 -10.58 3.40 6.79
C HIS A 13 -10.32 4.79 6.19
N LYS A 14 -9.46 5.59 6.84
CA LYS A 14 -9.18 6.97 6.43
C LYS A 14 -7.77 7.08 5.88
N VAL A 15 -7.66 7.78 4.74
CA VAL A 15 -6.37 8.20 4.19
C VAL A 15 -5.88 9.42 4.97
N ILE A 16 -4.78 9.28 5.69
CA ILE A 16 -4.13 10.38 6.41
C ILE A 16 -3.19 11.13 5.47
N SER A 17 -2.42 10.40 4.68
CA SER A 17 -1.52 10.95 3.67
C SER A 17 -1.41 10.02 2.47
N LEU A 18 -1.32 10.61 1.28
CA LEU A 18 -1.13 9.91 0.01
C LEU A 18 -0.04 10.64 -0.78
N ALA A 19 1.03 9.92 -1.10
CA ALA A 19 2.06 10.36 -2.01
C ALA A 19 2.10 9.43 -3.23
N GLY A 20 2.07 10.01 -4.42
CA GLY A 20 2.19 9.29 -5.69
C GLY A 20 3.41 9.74 -6.48
N ALA A 21 4.05 8.81 -7.19
CA ALA A 21 5.06 9.17 -8.18
C ALA A 21 4.42 9.96 -9.34
N GLN A 22 5.13 10.95 -9.90
CA GLN A 22 4.77 11.62 -11.16
C GLN A 22 3.33 12.19 -11.23
N LYS A 23 2.80 12.79 -10.15
CA LYS A 23 1.42 13.31 -10.08
C LYS A 23 0.33 12.24 -10.25
N ALA A 24 0.65 10.96 -10.10
CA ALA A 24 -0.35 9.91 -10.11
C ALA A 24 -1.34 10.10 -8.95
N SER A 25 -2.63 9.96 -9.24
CA SER A 25 -3.71 9.95 -8.25
C SER A 25 -4.33 8.57 -8.16
N LEU A 26 -4.65 8.12 -6.95
CA LEU A 26 -5.46 6.93 -6.73
C LEU A 26 -6.94 7.28 -6.68
N HIS A 27 -7.76 6.51 -7.39
CA HIS A 27 -9.21 6.69 -7.38
C HIS A 27 -9.80 6.29 -6.02
N PRO A 28 -10.85 6.98 -5.51
CA PRO A 28 -11.49 6.62 -4.24
C PRO A 28 -11.90 5.14 -4.12
N ASP A 29 -12.45 4.56 -5.19
CA ASP A 29 -12.81 3.12 -5.19
C ASP A 29 -11.60 2.20 -4.95
N ASP A 30 -10.43 2.51 -5.53
CA ASP A 30 -9.20 1.74 -5.31
C ASP A 30 -8.67 1.95 -3.88
N LEU A 31 -8.84 3.14 -3.31
CA LEU A 31 -8.49 3.42 -1.90
C LEU A 31 -9.39 2.63 -0.94
N LEU A 32 -10.69 2.55 -1.24
CA LEU A 32 -11.63 1.75 -0.46
C LEU A 32 -11.28 0.26 -0.56
N LEU A 33 -10.95 -0.22 -1.77
CA LEU A 33 -10.51 -1.60 -1.98
C LEU A 33 -9.23 -1.92 -1.21
N LEU A 34 -8.24 -1.03 -1.23
CA LEU A 34 -7.01 -1.16 -0.44
C LEU A 34 -7.29 -1.21 1.06
N SER A 35 -8.14 -0.30 1.56
CA SER A 35 -8.50 -0.27 2.97
C SER A 35 -9.20 -1.57 3.39
N ASN A 36 -10.18 -2.03 2.62
CA ASN A 36 -10.89 -3.27 2.90
C ASN A 36 -9.96 -4.47 2.83
N PHE A 37 -9.07 -4.52 1.84
CA PHE A 37 -8.09 -5.60 1.69
C PHE A 37 -7.21 -5.74 2.93
N VAL A 38 -6.68 -4.64 3.44
CA VAL A 38 -5.80 -4.65 4.63
C VAL A 38 -6.59 -4.91 5.91
N MET A 39 -7.75 -4.25 6.08
CA MET A 39 -8.52 -4.33 7.32
C MET A 39 -9.28 -5.65 7.49
N SER A 40 -9.53 -6.39 6.41
CA SER A 40 -10.27 -7.67 6.46
C SER A 40 -9.39 -8.88 6.81
N SER A 41 -8.07 -8.71 6.97
CA SER A 41 -7.18 -9.82 7.34
C SER A 41 -6.29 -9.46 8.52
N GLU A 42 -6.45 -10.21 9.62
CA GLU A 42 -5.65 -10.05 10.84
C GLU A 42 -4.15 -10.35 10.61
N SER A 43 -3.81 -11.15 9.60
CA SER A 43 -2.42 -11.48 9.28
C SER A 43 -1.56 -10.25 8.97
N PHE A 44 -2.16 -9.19 8.42
CA PHE A 44 -1.46 -7.94 8.15
C PHE A 44 -1.05 -7.18 9.42
N ARG A 45 -1.77 -7.38 10.52
CA ARG A 45 -1.51 -6.72 11.80
C ARG A 45 -0.36 -7.36 12.57
N THR A 46 -0.13 -8.65 12.35
CA THR A 46 0.84 -9.44 13.12
C THR A 46 2.22 -9.53 12.45
N SER A 47 2.32 -9.21 11.15
CA SER A 47 3.59 -9.28 10.42
C SER A 47 3.66 -8.30 9.24
N GLU A 48 4.89 -7.88 8.91
CA GLU A 48 5.16 -7.20 7.65
C GLU A 48 4.75 -8.10 6.48
N SER A 49 3.94 -7.56 5.59
CA SER A 49 3.32 -8.36 4.53
C SER A 49 3.60 -7.78 3.16
N PHE A 50 3.63 -8.67 2.16
CA PHE A 50 3.78 -8.32 0.76
C PHE A 50 2.83 -9.15 -0.07
N SER A 51 1.81 -8.50 -0.62
CA SER A 51 0.71 -9.21 -1.27
C SER A 51 0.39 -8.63 -2.64
N PRO A 52 0.14 -9.47 -3.66
CA PRO A 52 -0.32 -8.99 -4.95
C PRO A 52 -1.73 -8.40 -4.84
N ILE A 53 -2.00 -7.33 -5.59
CA ILE A 53 -3.29 -6.65 -5.61
C ILE A 53 -3.58 -6.05 -6.99
N CYS A 54 -4.84 -6.12 -7.41
CA CYS A 54 -5.34 -5.38 -8.57
C CYS A 54 -6.05 -4.11 -8.12
N LEU A 55 -5.79 -3.01 -8.82
CA LEU A 55 -6.48 -1.73 -8.63
C LEU A 55 -7.22 -1.38 -9.92
N PRO A 56 -8.52 -1.73 -10.04
CA PRO A 56 -9.26 -1.66 -11.29
C PRO A 56 -9.31 -0.28 -11.94
N ARG A 57 -9.28 0.80 -11.13
CA ARG A 57 -9.34 2.17 -11.65
C ARG A 57 -7.95 2.68 -12.05
N TYR A 58 -6.89 2.22 -11.37
CA TYR A 58 -5.52 2.54 -11.73
C TYR A 58 -5.07 1.80 -12.99
N ASN A 59 -5.17 0.47 -13.01
CA ASN A 59 -4.91 -0.35 -14.19
C ASN A 59 -5.56 -1.74 -14.04
N PRO A 60 -6.67 -2.03 -14.75
CA PRO A 60 -7.39 -3.29 -14.62
C PRO A 60 -6.64 -4.51 -15.20
N HIS A 61 -5.55 -4.29 -15.95
CA HIS A 61 -4.77 -5.35 -16.59
C HIS A 61 -3.44 -5.66 -15.90
N ALA A 62 -3.10 -4.93 -14.83
CA ALA A 62 -1.83 -5.09 -14.14
C ALA A 62 -2.02 -5.39 -12.65
N PHE A 63 -1.17 -6.28 -12.14
CA PHE A 63 -1.03 -6.50 -10.71
C PHE A 63 0.03 -5.54 -10.15
N LEU A 64 -0.28 -4.96 -9.00
CA LEU A 64 0.68 -4.31 -8.13
C LEU A 64 1.01 -5.25 -6.97
N HIS A 65 2.04 -4.90 -6.21
CA HIS A 65 2.34 -5.51 -4.94
C HIS A 65 2.23 -4.47 -3.84
N ALA A 66 1.45 -4.80 -2.81
CA ALA A 66 1.25 -4.00 -1.62
C ALA A 66 2.14 -4.51 -0.50
N TYR A 67 3.09 -3.67 -0.10
CA TYR A 67 3.79 -3.80 1.17
C TYR A 67 2.94 -3.15 2.26
N VAL A 68 2.63 -3.90 3.32
CA VAL A 68 1.78 -3.45 4.43
C VAL A 68 2.52 -3.62 5.75
N HIS A 69 2.45 -2.57 6.58
CA HIS A 69 2.96 -2.61 7.95
C HIS A 69 2.10 -1.75 8.87
N PHE A 70 1.65 -2.34 9.97
CA PHE A 70 0.95 -1.63 11.04
C PHE A 70 1.97 -1.05 12.04
N PHE A 71 1.77 0.20 12.43
CA PHE A 71 2.54 0.86 13.49
C PHE A 71 1.89 0.66 14.87
N ASP A 72 0.56 0.55 14.89
CA ASP A 72 -0.28 0.27 16.05
C ASP A 72 -1.56 -0.45 15.58
N ASP A 73 -2.58 -0.58 16.44
CA ASP A 73 -3.81 -1.29 16.11
C ASP A 73 -4.61 -0.66 14.95
N ASP A 74 -4.48 0.63 14.69
CA ASP A 74 -5.33 1.34 13.73
C ASP A 74 -4.53 2.02 12.61
N THR A 75 -3.25 2.31 12.85
CA THR A 75 -2.39 3.07 11.96
C THR A 75 -1.48 2.14 11.17
N TYR A 76 -1.49 2.28 9.84
CA TYR A 76 -0.69 1.43 8.96
C TYR A 76 -0.27 2.15 7.69
N VAL A 77 0.84 1.67 7.11
CA VAL A 77 1.34 2.14 5.81
C VAL A 77 1.09 1.10 4.74
N ILE A 78 0.73 1.57 3.54
CA ILE A 78 0.73 0.77 2.31
C ILE A 78 1.73 1.39 1.34
N LEU A 79 2.68 0.59 0.86
CA LEU A 79 3.56 0.97 -0.26
C LEU A 79 3.24 0.10 -1.47
N LEU A 80 2.92 0.73 -2.59
CA LEU A 80 2.57 0.06 -3.85
C LEU A 80 3.73 0.09 -4.83
N THR A 81 3.98 -1.03 -5.49
CA THR A 81 4.99 -1.17 -6.54
C THR A 81 4.54 -2.13 -7.63
N THR A 82 5.12 -2.03 -8.83
CA THR A 82 4.95 -3.02 -9.91
C THR A 82 5.98 -4.16 -9.82
N ARG A 83 6.96 -4.07 -8.90
CA ARG A 83 8.09 -4.99 -8.80
C ARG A 83 7.82 -6.07 -7.76
N SER A 84 7.80 -7.34 -8.17
CA SER A 84 7.55 -8.48 -7.28
C SER A 84 8.71 -8.76 -6.32
N GLU A 85 9.91 -8.27 -6.64
CA GLU A 85 11.15 -8.47 -5.88
C GLU A 85 11.49 -7.29 -4.95
N ALA A 86 10.58 -6.32 -4.79
CA ALA A 86 10.87 -5.07 -4.08
C ALA A 86 10.64 -5.13 -2.56
N PHE A 87 10.29 -6.28 -1.97
CA PHE A 87 9.98 -6.40 -0.55
C PHE A 87 11.04 -5.77 0.37
N HIS A 88 12.30 -6.18 0.24
CA HIS A 88 13.39 -5.68 1.08
C HIS A 88 13.61 -4.17 0.88
N HIS A 89 13.51 -3.69 -0.35
CA HIS A 89 13.65 -2.28 -0.64
C HIS A 89 12.54 -1.43 0.01
N LEU A 90 11.29 -1.92 -0.02
CA LEU A 90 10.15 -1.25 0.59
C LEU A 90 10.23 -1.26 2.11
N LYS A 91 10.71 -2.36 2.70
CA LYS A 91 11.00 -2.47 4.13
C LYS A 91 11.97 -1.37 4.59
N ASP A 92 13.05 -1.15 3.84
CA ASP A 92 14.02 -0.10 4.17
C ASP A 92 13.43 1.32 3.97
N CYS A 93 12.62 1.50 2.92
CA CYS A 93 11.96 2.78 2.64
C CYS A 93 11.00 3.20 3.75
N ARG A 94 10.36 2.24 4.43
CA ARG A 94 9.44 2.51 5.55
C ARG A 94 10.06 3.36 6.64
N ILE A 95 11.35 3.19 6.93
CA ILE A 95 12.06 3.92 8.01
C ILE A 95 12.04 5.45 7.78
N ARG A 96 11.75 5.90 6.56
CA ARG A 96 11.74 7.31 6.15
C ARG A 96 10.34 7.95 6.17
N ILE A 97 9.31 7.20 6.57
CA ILE A 97 7.93 7.63 6.69
C ILE A 97 7.62 7.79 8.18
#